data_AF-W7IEZ4-F1
#
_entry.id   AF-W7IEZ4-F1
#
_cell.length_a   1.000
_cell.length_b   1.000
_cell.length_c   1.000
_cell.angle_alpha   90.00
_cell.angle_beta   90.00
_cell.angle_gamma   90.00
#
_symmetry.space_group_name_H-M   'P 1'
#
loop_
_entity.id
_entity.type
_entity.pdbx_description
1 polymer ?
#
loop_
_entity_poly.entity_id
_entity_poly.type
_entity_poly.pdbx_seq_one_letter_code
_entity_poly.pdbx_strand_id
1 'polypeptide(L)'
;MNAPMLQPALRLQRLHDVDIRSIAMAHHDDRTSSSTGSSRRTPPHVVAKNVTSFMALLGDMLRLQEQSLAMAYLYMHRYTKFLRDSASHDREPIRDFLDDHTLALTCLSLSTKATESPRRLRSLIVPAHALLHPPSTPASTSTSTGNSPPSPLRVPSHKYDTLRATIVTAELHLLRILRFELRLPLPHDYIPRMLDTALAIIPGEDYTAISEDRMMEDNVADAADTFIGRQCTGLATRCLQSYGIATYYDARTLACGCVGVVLDVAGIMAGEGMVRWVERVGGRDLDMEDFRDVVQEITAVYFGEGGGRRWCLLYWRRIVYGFREIPVLVKGG
;
A
#
# COMPACT_ATOMS: atom_id res chain seq x y z
N MET A 1 -16.54 -65.53 3.75
CA MET A 1 -17.31 -64.41 4.29
C MET A 1 -16.89 -63.17 3.54
N ASN A 2 -17.76 -62.68 2.66
CA ASN A 2 -17.51 -61.66 1.65
C ASN A 2 -17.79 -60.27 2.25
N ALA A 3 -16.87 -59.33 2.04
CA ALA A 3 -17.12 -57.90 2.17
C ALA A 3 -16.67 -57.20 0.87
N PRO A 4 -17.48 -56.31 0.27
CA PRO A 4 -17.31 -55.88 -1.12
C PRO A 4 -16.46 -54.59 -1.25
N MET A 5 -15.71 -54.54 -2.36
CA MET A 5 -15.10 -53.33 -2.93
C MET A 5 -16.17 -52.29 -3.28
N LEU A 6 -15.96 -51.04 -2.89
CA LEU A 6 -16.67 -49.87 -3.41
C LEU A 6 -15.67 -48.99 -4.18
N GLN A 7 -15.83 -48.95 -5.50
CA GLN A 7 -15.27 -47.91 -6.38
C GLN A 7 -16.21 -46.69 -6.36
N PRO A 8 -15.69 -45.45 -6.40
CA PRO A 8 -16.48 -44.30 -6.78
C PRO A 8 -16.45 -44.10 -8.30
N ALA A 9 -17.65 -44.08 -8.89
CA ALA A 9 -17.91 -43.80 -10.28
C ALA A 9 -17.66 -42.32 -10.63
N LEU A 10 -16.85 -42.10 -11.67
CA LEU A 10 -16.73 -40.84 -12.39
C LEU A 10 -18.06 -40.51 -13.09
N ARG A 11 -18.68 -39.39 -12.73
CA ARG A 11 -19.80 -38.81 -13.48
C ARG A 11 -19.39 -37.45 -14.05
N LEU A 12 -18.77 -37.52 -15.23
CA LEU A 12 -18.57 -36.42 -16.16
C LEU A 12 -19.93 -36.07 -16.78
N GLN A 13 -20.47 -34.90 -16.46
CA GLN A 13 -21.51 -34.25 -17.27
C GLN A 13 -20.94 -32.96 -17.85
N ARG A 14 -20.71 -33.04 -19.17
CA ARG A 14 -20.58 -31.93 -20.13
C ARG A 14 -21.81 -31.04 -20.03
N LEU A 15 -21.63 -29.72 -20.02
CA LEU A 15 -22.65 -28.75 -20.44
C LEU A 15 -21.96 -27.54 -21.10
N HIS A 16 -22.26 -27.43 -22.39
CA HIS A 16 -22.29 -26.24 -23.27
C HIS A 16 -20.99 -25.62 -23.81
N ASP A 17 -20.69 -26.07 -25.03
CA ASP A 17 -20.29 -25.25 -26.19
C ASP A 17 -21.03 -23.91 -26.23
N VAL A 18 -20.26 -22.82 -26.35
CA VAL A 18 -20.74 -21.54 -26.87
C VAL A 18 -20.01 -21.26 -28.17
N ASP A 19 -20.79 -21.32 -29.24
CA ASP A 19 -20.42 -21.17 -30.63
C ASP A 19 -20.06 -19.70 -30.94
N ILE A 20 -18.77 -19.44 -31.20
CA ILE A 20 -18.27 -18.13 -31.64
C ILE A 20 -17.98 -18.25 -33.14
N ARG A 21 -18.99 -18.04 -33.99
CA ARG A 21 -18.85 -17.71 -35.41
C ARG A 21 -20.20 -17.38 -36.05
N SER A 22 -20.46 -16.09 -36.23
CA SER A 22 -21.43 -15.44 -37.12
C SER A 22 -21.85 -14.18 -36.38
N ILE A 23 -21.40 -12.99 -36.74
CA ILE A 23 -22.00 -12.21 -37.82
C ILE A 23 -20.93 -11.27 -38.37
N ALA A 24 -20.60 -11.44 -39.64
CA ALA A 24 -19.89 -10.47 -40.44
C ALA A 24 -20.81 -10.03 -41.58
N MET A 25 -20.85 -8.71 -41.77
CA MET A 25 -21.13 -7.97 -43.01
C MET A 25 -22.58 -7.85 -43.51
N ALA A 26 -23.11 -6.63 -43.37
CA ALA A 26 -23.87 -5.98 -44.43
C ALA A 26 -23.55 -4.48 -44.46
N HIS A 27 -23.12 -4.03 -45.64
CA HIS A 27 -22.93 -2.66 -46.10
C HIS A 27 -24.21 -1.81 -46.01
N HIS A 28 -24.13 -0.52 -45.68
CA HIS A 28 -24.09 0.62 -46.62
C HIS A 28 -24.54 1.94 -45.95
N ASP A 29 -23.85 3.01 -46.36
CA ASP A 29 -24.27 4.41 -46.52
C ASP A 29 -24.42 5.40 -45.36
N ASP A 30 -23.65 6.48 -45.55
CA ASP A 30 -23.96 7.89 -45.33
C ASP A 30 -24.57 8.32 -44.00
N ARG A 31 -23.75 9.01 -43.20
CA ARG A 31 -23.94 10.46 -42.98
C ARG A 31 -22.79 11.04 -42.16
N THR A 32 -22.21 12.08 -42.74
CA THR A 32 -21.51 13.16 -42.06
C THR A 32 -22.33 13.70 -40.88
N SER A 33 -21.95 13.35 -39.66
CA SER A 33 -22.29 14.13 -38.48
C SER A 33 -21.03 14.33 -37.66
N SER A 34 -20.41 15.50 -37.87
CA SER A 34 -19.41 16.08 -37.00
C SER A 34 -20.02 16.29 -35.61
N SER A 35 -20.01 15.25 -34.78
CA SER A 35 -20.26 15.39 -33.36
C SER A 35 -19.02 16.02 -32.74
N THR A 36 -18.99 17.34 -32.69
CA THR A 36 -18.26 18.10 -31.69
C THR A 36 -18.86 17.76 -30.33
N GLY A 37 -18.60 16.54 -29.86
CA GLY A 37 -18.85 16.13 -28.50
C GLY A 37 -17.93 16.97 -27.63
N SER A 38 -18.45 18.08 -27.12
CA SER A 38 -17.89 18.81 -25.99
C SER A 38 -17.92 17.86 -24.80
N SER A 39 -16.94 16.95 -24.76
CA SER A 39 -16.64 16.12 -23.62
C SER A 39 -16.21 17.08 -22.53
N ARG A 40 -17.17 17.52 -21.71
CA ARG A 40 -16.93 18.17 -20.41
C ARG A 40 -16.09 17.18 -19.59
N ARG A 41 -14.77 17.25 -19.77
CA ARG A 41 -13.82 16.54 -18.93
C ARG A 41 -14.05 17.07 -17.53
N THR A 42 -14.60 16.22 -16.67
CA THR A 42 -14.70 16.49 -15.25
C THR A 42 -13.31 16.91 -14.76
N PRO A 43 -13.19 18.00 -14.00
CA PRO A 43 -11.91 18.41 -13.49
C PRO A 43 -11.31 17.25 -12.68
N PRO A 44 -9.99 16.99 -12.79
CA PRO A 44 -9.35 16.00 -11.94
C PRO A 44 -9.55 16.40 -10.48
N HIS A 45 -10.44 15.69 -9.78
CA HIS A 45 -10.89 16.01 -8.42
C HIS A 45 -9.88 15.64 -7.33
N VAL A 46 -8.72 15.11 -7.70
CA VAL A 46 -7.76 14.56 -6.75
C VAL A 46 -6.65 15.57 -6.52
N VAL A 47 -6.88 16.46 -5.56
CA VAL A 47 -5.87 17.42 -5.07
C VAL A 47 -5.21 16.84 -3.83
N ALA A 48 -3.89 16.64 -3.89
CA ALA A 48 -3.11 16.22 -2.74
C ALA A 48 -3.08 17.33 -1.68
N LYS A 49 -3.60 17.07 -0.48
CA LYS A 49 -3.63 18.06 0.62
C LYS A 49 -2.32 18.13 1.41
N ASN A 50 -1.58 17.04 1.46
CA ASN A 50 -0.36 16.90 2.24
C ASN A 50 0.69 16.08 1.48
N VAL A 51 1.92 16.11 1.97
CA VAL A 51 3.08 15.41 1.39
C VAL A 51 2.84 13.90 1.24
N THR A 52 2.20 13.27 2.23
CA THR A 52 1.92 11.82 2.22
C THR A 52 0.91 11.42 1.15
N SER A 53 -0.18 12.18 1.01
CA SER A 53 -1.17 11.98 -0.07
C SER A 53 -0.55 12.26 -1.43
N PHE A 54 0.32 13.28 -1.53
CA PHE A 54 1.03 13.57 -2.77
C PHE A 54 1.93 12.40 -3.18
N MET A 55 2.68 11.82 -2.23
CA MET A 55 3.49 10.64 -2.48
C MET A 55 2.66 9.41 -2.86
N ALA A 56 1.53 9.17 -2.19
CA ALA A 56 0.62 8.07 -2.51
C ALA A 56 0.09 8.18 -3.94
N LEU A 57 -0.47 9.34 -4.29
CA LEU A 57 -1.02 9.60 -5.62
C LEU A 57 0.03 9.49 -6.72
N LEU A 58 1.24 10.00 -6.47
CA LEU A 58 2.32 9.89 -7.42
C LEU A 58 2.81 8.43 -7.53
N GLY A 59 2.85 7.70 -6.41
CA GLY A 59 3.12 6.26 -6.37
C GLY A 59 2.15 5.47 -7.25
N ASP A 60 0.85 5.73 -7.14
CA ASP A 60 -0.20 5.10 -7.92
C ASP A 60 -0.08 5.43 -9.41
N MET A 61 0.10 6.71 -9.74
CA MET A 61 0.29 7.16 -11.13
C MET A 61 1.51 6.51 -11.80
N LEU A 62 2.57 6.27 -11.03
CA LEU A 62 3.80 5.65 -11.49
C LEU A 62 3.79 4.13 -11.38
N ARG A 63 2.74 3.54 -10.80
CA ARG A 63 2.65 2.11 -10.49
C ARG A 63 3.91 1.64 -9.78
N LEU A 64 4.29 2.35 -8.72
CA LEU A 64 5.42 1.93 -7.88
C LEU A 64 5.04 0.67 -7.12
N GLN A 65 6.05 -0.16 -6.81
CA GLN A 65 5.86 -1.25 -5.89
C GLN A 65 5.54 -0.69 -4.50
N GLU A 66 4.71 -1.41 -3.74
CA GLU A 66 4.31 -1.01 -2.39
C GLU A 66 5.52 -0.81 -1.47
N GLN A 67 6.54 -1.66 -1.61
CA GLN A 67 7.81 -1.56 -0.89
C GLN A 67 8.56 -0.24 -1.19
N SER A 68 8.59 0.21 -2.45
CA SER A 68 9.22 1.47 -2.83
C SER A 68 8.49 2.66 -2.20
N LEU A 69 7.15 2.61 -2.13
CA LEU A 69 6.35 3.65 -1.51
C LEU A 69 6.52 3.64 0.03
N ALA A 70 6.47 2.46 0.65
CA ALA A 70 6.72 2.25 2.07
C ALA A 70 8.09 2.80 2.51
N MET A 71 9.14 2.47 1.76
CA MET A 71 10.49 2.98 2.01
C MET A 71 10.58 4.50 1.88
N ALA A 72 9.85 5.09 0.92
CA ALA A 72 9.80 6.54 0.78
C ALA A 72 9.17 7.23 2.01
N TYR A 73 8.14 6.62 2.62
CA TYR A 73 7.56 7.13 3.87
C TYR A 73 8.57 7.07 5.02
N LEU A 74 9.33 5.98 5.15
CA LEU A 74 10.37 5.88 6.18
C LEU A 74 11.45 6.97 6.02
N TYR A 75 11.88 7.25 4.79
CA TYR A 75 12.83 8.34 4.53
C TYR A 75 12.29 9.71 4.93
N MET A 76 11.01 9.97 4.59
CA MET A 76 10.32 11.20 4.98
C MET A 76 10.23 11.32 6.51
N HIS A 77 9.87 10.24 7.22
CA HIS A 77 9.80 10.26 8.69
C HIS A 77 11.17 10.45 9.34
N ARG A 78 12.24 9.82 8.81
CA ARG A 78 13.61 10.06 9.28
C ARG A 78 14.04 11.51 9.06
N TYR A 79 13.65 12.14 7.95
CA TYR A 79 13.86 13.56 7.71
C TYR A 79 13.12 14.43 8.74
N THR A 80 11.83 14.16 8.97
CA THR A 80 11.03 14.87 9.99
C THR A 80 11.61 14.71 11.39
N LYS A 81 12.07 13.50 11.75
CA LYS A 81 12.74 13.23 13.03
C LYS A 81 14.02 14.06 13.16
N PHE A 82 14.85 14.10 12.12
CA PHE A 82 16.06 14.93 12.10
C PHE A 82 15.77 16.41 12.35
N LEU A 83 14.72 16.98 11.73
CA LEU A 83 14.32 18.37 11.99
C LEU A 83 13.86 18.58 13.44
N ARG A 84 13.10 17.64 14.01
CA ARG A 84 12.66 17.71 15.41
C ARG A 84 13.83 17.62 16.41
N ASP A 85 14.75 16.69 16.16
CA ASP A 85 15.94 16.50 16.99
C ASP A 85 16.87 17.73 16.92
N SER A 86 16.92 18.39 15.76
CA SER A 86 17.71 19.62 15.58
C SER A 86 17.09 20.84 16.25
N ALA A 87 15.76 20.85 16.44
CA ALA A 87 15.07 21.94 17.12
C ALA A 87 15.16 21.85 18.65
N SER A 88 15.43 20.66 19.21
CA SER A 88 15.52 20.44 20.66
C SER A 88 16.88 20.76 21.24
N HIS A 89 17.94 20.75 20.43
CA HIS A 89 19.28 21.13 20.86
C HIS A 89 19.38 22.66 20.82
N ASP A 90 19.88 23.30 21.89
CA ASP A 90 20.04 24.76 22.07
C ASP A 90 20.90 25.49 21.00
N ARG A 91 21.27 24.81 19.92
CA ARG A 91 21.88 25.39 18.73
C ARG A 91 20.78 25.96 17.83
N GLU A 92 21.09 27.01 17.08
CA GLU A 92 20.13 27.64 16.17
C GLU A 92 19.37 26.56 15.36
N PRO A 93 18.02 26.57 15.38
CA PRO A 93 17.23 25.51 14.77
C PRO A 93 17.55 25.47 13.27
N ILE A 94 17.91 24.28 12.78
CA ILE A 94 18.15 24.07 11.36
C ILE A 94 16.84 24.39 10.64
N ARG A 95 16.88 25.42 9.78
CA ARG A 95 15.73 25.78 8.97
C ARG A 95 15.41 24.65 8.00
N ASP A 96 14.13 24.34 7.87
CA ASP A 96 13.67 23.44 6.83
C ASP A 96 14.04 24.04 5.46
N PHE A 97 14.86 23.32 4.72
CA PHE A 97 15.42 23.79 3.44
C PHE A 97 14.81 23.06 2.25
N LEU A 98 14.00 22.03 2.48
CA LEU A 98 13.27 21.31 1.44
C LEU A 98 11.79 21.60 1.58
N ASP A 99 11.17 22.12 0.51
CA ASP A 99 9.71 22.15 0.45
C ASP A 99 9.14 20.72 0.40
N ASP A 100 7.91 20.55 0.91
CA ASP A 100 7.22 19.26 1.00
C ASP A 100 7.23 18.48 -0.33
N HIS A 101 7.04 19.15 -1.47
CA HIS A 101 6.97 18.48 -2.77
C HIS A 101 8.36 18.04 -3.26
N THR A 102 9.39 18.85 -3.05
CA THR A 102 10.78 18.47 -3.30
C THR A 102 11.19 17.31 -2.40
N LEU A 103 10.82 17.33 -1.11
CA LEU A 103 11.08 16.22 -0.19
C LEU A 103 10.41 14.93 -0.68
N ALA A 104 9.11 14.98 -1.02
CA ALA A 104 8.38 13.83 -1.54
C ALA A 104 9.03 13.23 -2.79
N LEU A 105 9.38 14.07 -3.77
CA LEU A 105 10.04 13.64 -5.01
C LEU A 105 11.41 13.02 -4.75
N THR A 106 12.14 13.59 -3.79
CA THR A 106 13.46 13.10 -3.38
C THR A 106 13.34 11.73 -2.71
N CYS A 107 12.41 11.57 -1.76
CA CYS A 107 12.14 10.30 -1.09
C CYS A 107 11.74 9.21 -2.08
N LEU A 108 10.84 9.51 -3.04
CA LEU A 108 10.42 8.56 -4.09
C LEU A 108 11.54 8.22 -5.08
N SER A 109 12.34 9.22 -5.50
CA SER A 109 13.52 8.99 -6.33
C SER A 109 14.48 8.02 -5.65
N LEU A 110 14.79 8.28 -4.38
CA LEU A 110 15.73 7.49 -3.62
C LEU A 110 15.20 6.08 -3.31
N SER A 111 13.93 5.95 -2.94
CA SER A 111 13.34 4.66 -2.60
C SER A 111 13.26 3.70 -3.79
N THR A 112 12.99 4.22 -4.99
CA THR A 112 12.99 3.39 -6.22
C THR A 112 14.39 2.88 -6.56
N LYS A 113 15.46 3.59 -6.18
CA LYS A 113 16.83 3.10 -6.31
C LYS A 113 17.17 2.05 -5.24
N ALA A 114 16.69 2.26 -4.01
CA ALA A 114 16.93 1.33 -2.89
C ALA A 114 16.21 -0.02 -3.05
N THR A 115 15.06 -0.03 -3.72
CA THR A 115 14.21 -1.22 -3.96
C THR A 115 14.43 -1.87 -5.33
N GLU A 116 15.60 -1.65 -5.93
CA GLU A 116 16.01 -2.30 -7.20
C GLU A 116 15.09 -2.04 -8.41
N SER A 117 14.20 -1.05 -8.31
CA SER A 117 13.28 -0.63 -9.37
C SER A 117 13.54 0.81 -9.84
N PRO A 118 14.78 1.19 -10.25
CA PRO A 118 15.14 2.59 -10.44
C PRO A 118 14.31 3.26 -11.54
N ARG A 119 13.68 4.38 -11.20
CA ARG A 119 12.93 5.23 -12.13
C ARG A 119 13.80 6.39 -12.62
N ARG A 120 13.64 6.80 -13.87
CA ARG A 120 14.30 8.02 -14.38
C ARG A 120 13.67 9.24 -13.71
N LEU A 121 14.46 10.26 -13.35
CA LEU A 121 13.90 11.49 -12.76
C LEU A 121 12.82 12.15 -13.64
N ARG A 122 12.94 12.04 -14.97
CA ARG A 122 11.91 12.51 -15.91
C ARG A 122 10.54 11.89 -15.60
N SER A 123 10.48 10.59 -15.31
CA SER A 123 9.21 9.91 -15.04
C SER A 123 8.60 10.33 -13.70
N LEU A 124 9.39 10.88 -12.76
CA LEU A 124 8.87 11.43 -11.51
C LEU A 124 8.42 12.90 -11.67
N ILE A 125 9.27 13.74 -12.28
CA ILE A 125 9.09 15.19 -12.37
C ILE A 125 7.88 15.57 -13.24
N VAL A 126 7.71 14.93 -14.40
CA VAL A 126 6.65 15.30 -15.34
C VAL A 126 5.24 15.08 -14.75
N PRO A 127 4.89 13.90 -14.21
CA PRO A 127 3.57 13.71 -13.59
C PRO A 127 3.40 14.54 -12.32
N ALA A 128 4.44 14.71 -11.51
CA ALA A 128 4.38 15.60 -10.35
C ALA A 128 4.09 17.06 -10.73
N HIS A 129 4.74 17.55 -11.79
CA HIS A 129 4.47 18.90 -12.29
C HIS A 129 3.02 19.04 -12.76
N ALA A 130 2.50 18.04 -13.48
CA ALA A 130 1.11 18.02 -13.95
C ALA A 130 0.08 17.94 -12.81
N LEU A 131 0.39 17.22 -11.72
CA LEU A 131 -0.44 17.17 -10.51
C LEU A 131 -0.49 18.52 -9.79
N LEU A 132 0.64 19.21 -9.68
CA LEU A 132 0.74 20.50 -8.98
C LEU A 132 0.22 21.67 -9.83
N HIS A 133 0.22 21.52 -11.15
CA HIS A 133 -0.20 22.54 -12.10
C HIS A 133 -1.22 21.93 -13.06
N PRO A 134 -2.43 21.59 -12.58
CA PRO A 134 -3.46 21.06 -13.46
C PRO A 134 -3.71 22.07 -14.58
N PRO A 135 -3.84 21.62 -15.84
CA PRO A 135 -4.18 22.51 -16.93
C PRO A 135 -5.50 23.18 -16.57
N SER A 136 -5.49 24.50 -16.43
CA SER A 136 -6.70 25.28 -16.13
C SER A 136 -7.80 24.81 -17.09
N THR A 137 -8.89 24.29 -16.54
CA THR A 137 -10.05 23.92 -17.35
C THR A 137 -10.45 25.17 -18.16
N PRO A 138 -10.67 25.06 -19.48
CA PRO A 138 -11.00 26.21 -20.34
C PRO A 138 -12.38 26.83 -20.06
N ALA A 139 -13.00 26.53 -18.92
CA ALA A 139 -14.31 27.04 -18.50
C ALA A 139 -14.22 28.29 -17.59
N SER A 140 -13.04 28.70 -17.14
CA SER A 140 -12.85 29.98 -16.42
C SER A 140 -12.40 31.11 -17.36
N THR A 141 -12.96 31.17 -18.56
CA THR A 141 -12.91 32.36 -19.43
C THR A 141 -13.94 33.37 -18.96
N SER A 142 -13.61 34.17 -17.94
CA SER A 142 -14.25 35.50 -17.75
C SER A 142 -13.60 36.35 -16.64
N THR A 143 -12.27 36.46 -16.54
CA THR A 143 -11.68 37.70 -15.98
C THR A 143 -10.21 37.84 -16.35
N SER A 144 -9.93 38.95 -17.02
CA SER A 144 -8.68 39.38 -17.61
C SER A 144 -7.61 39.75 -16.57
N THR A 145 -6.89 38.77 -16.03
CA THR A 145 -5.56 39.00 -15.46
C THR A 145 -4.55 38.16 -16.22
N GLY A 146 -3.52 38.81 -16.79
CA GLY A 146 -2.63 38.32 -17.85
C GLY A 146 -1.69 37.15 -17.50
N ASN A 147 -2.14 36.20 -16.69
CA ASN A 147 -1.39 34.99 -16.39
C ASN A 147 -1.79 33.90 -17.40
N SER A 148 -0.92 33.68 -18.38
CA SER A 148 -1.02 32.60 -19.35
C SER A 148 -1.29 31.24 -18.66
N PRO A 149 -2.16 30.37 -19.21
CA PRO A 149 -2.46 29.08 -18.61
C PRO A 149 -1.18 28.24 -18.42
N PRO A 150 -1.11 27.40 -17.37
CA PRO A 150 0.07 26.58 -17.09
C PRO A 150 0.30 25.62 -18.26
N SER A 151 1.34 25.90 -19.06
CA SER A 151 1.78 25.01 -20.12
C SER A 151 2.32 23.71 -19.51
N PRO A 152 2.08 22.55 -20.15
CA PRO A 152 2.74 21.30 -19.76
C PRO A 152 4.26 21.48 -19.74
N LEU A 153 4.93 20.78 -18.82
CA LEU A 153 6.38 20.85 -18.68
C LEU A 153 7.06 20.30 -19.95
N ARG A 154 7.66 21.21 -20.74
CA ARG A 154 8.43 20.84 -21.92
C ARG A 154 9.75 20.19 -21.51
N VAL A 155 10.11 19.09 -22.16
CA VAL A 155 11.40 18.41 -21.96
C VAL A 155 12.07 18.19 -23.31
N PRO A 156 13.30 18.70 -23.53
CA PRO A 156 14.13 19.49 -22.59
C PRO A 156 13.64 20.93 -22.42
N SER A 157 13.89 21.52 -21.24
CA SER A 157 13.71 22.96 -20.98
C SER A 157 14.55 23.38 -19.76
N HIS A 158 14.93 24.66 -19.70
CA HIS A 158 15.67 25.21 -18.55
C HIS A 158 14.94 24.96 -17.22
N LYS A 159 13.61 25.15 -17.19
CA LYS A 159 12.77 24.87 -16.01
C LYS A 159 12.88 23.41 -15.56
N TYR A 160 12.81 22.47 -16.50
CA TYR A 160 12.98 21.04 -16.20
C TYR A 160 14.39 20.73 -15.66
N ASP A 161 15.42 21.33 -16.27
CA ASP A 161 16.80 21.10 -15.84
C ASP A 161 17.08 21.66 -14.45
N THR A 162 16.53 22.82 -14.10
CA THR A 162 16.57 23.37 -12.75
C THR A 162 15.89 22.45 -11.74
N LEU A 163 14.66 21.99 -12.01
CA LEU A 163 13.94 21.06 -11.13
C LEU A 163 14.72 19.76 -10.93
N ARG A 164 15.29 19.21 -12.01
CA ARG A 164 16.13 18.02 -11.97
C ARG A 164 17.36 18.24 -11.08
N ALA A 165 18.07 19.37 -11.25
CA ALA A 165 19.23 19.70 -10.44
C ALA A 165 18.88 19.87 -8.95
N THR A 166 17.76 20.52 -8.64
CA THR A 166 17.27 20.67 -7.26
C THR A 166 17.02 19.32 -6.60
N ILE A 167 16.32 18.39 -7.28
CA ILE A 167 16.04 17.05 -6.73
C ILE A 167 17.33 16.26 -6.52
N VAL A 168 18.29 16.33 -7.45
CA VAL A 168 19.59 15.65 -7.28
C VAL A 168 20.35 16.19 -6.06
N THR A 169 20.35 17.51 -5.88
CA THR A 169 20.97 18.13 -4.70
C THR A 169 20.25 17.73 -3.41
N ALA A 170 18.92 17.78 -3.40
CA ALA A 170 18.10 17.34 -2.27
C ALA A 170 18.35 15.87 -1.92
N GLU A 171 18.55 15.00 -2.91
CA GLU A 171 18.87 13.58 -2.71
C GLU A 171 20.19 13.41 -1.94
N LEU A 172 21.22 14.20 -2.27
CA LEU A 172 22.49 14.17 -1.54
C LEU A 172 22.34 14.65 -0.09
N HIS A 173 21.47 15.64 0.16
CA HIS A 173 21.18 16.07 1.52
C HIS A 173 20.42 15.00 2.31
N LEU A 174 19.40 14.41 1.72
CA LEU A 174 18.63 13.33 2.34
C LEU A 174 19.52 12.12 2.65
N LEU A 175 20.40 11.73 1.73
CA LEU A 175 21.38 10.67 1.93
C LEU A 175 22.28 10.92 3.16
N ARG A 176 22.75 12.15 3.35
CA ARG A 176 23.54 12.52 4.53
C ARG A 176 22.74 12.44 5.82
N ILE A 177 21.48 12.88 5.80
CA ILE A 177 20.57 12.78 6.94
C ILE A 177 20.31 11.31 7.30
N LEU A 178 20.11 10.47 6.29
CA LEU A 178 19.94 9.02 6.45
C LEU A 178 21.26 8.29 6.76
N ARG A 179 22.40 9.00 6.83
CA ARG A 179 23.74 8.41 7.02
C ARG A 179 24.06 7.32 5.98
N PHE A 180 23.56 7.48 4.76
CA PHE A 180 23.66 6.51 3.67
C PHE A 180 23.04 5.13 3.96
N GLU A 181 22.21 5.02 5.01
CA GLU A 181 21.46 3.81 5.34
C GLU A 181 20.16 3.78 4.52
N LEU A 182 20.23 3.18 3.32
CA LEU A 182 19.10 3.10 2.40
C LEU A 182 18.24 1.84 2.60
N ARG A 183 18.84 0.76 3.10
CA ARG A 183 18.15 -0.53 3.29
C ARG A 183 17.61 -0.61 4.70
N LEU A 184 16.40 -0.07 4.88
CA LEU A 184 15.66 -0.16 6.13
C LEU A 184 14.79 -1.43 6.13
N PRO A 185 14.64 -2.12 7.27
CA PRO A 185 13.76 -3.28 7.35
C PRO A 185 12.31 -2.83 7.11
N LEU A 186 11.59 -3.53 6.23
CA LEU A 186 10.18 -3.28 5.95
C LEU A 186 9.31 -4.38 6.55
N PRO A 187 8.08 -4.07 7.00
CA PRO A 187 7.13 -5.10 7.42
C PRO A 187 6.83 -6.10 6.28
N HIS A 188 6.89 -5.62 5.03
CA HIS A 188 6.74 -6.41 3.80
C HIS A 188 7.66 -7.64 3.75
N ASP A 189 8.85 -7.56 4.34
CA ASP A 189 9.83 -8.65 4.33
C ASP A 189 9.43 -9.80 5.26
N TYR A 190 8.60 -9.52 6.28
CA TYR A 190 8.17 -10.49 7.30
C TYR A 190 6.77 -11.06 7.04
N ILE A 191 5.91 -10.33 6.34
CA ILE A 191 4.50 -10.70 6.10
C ILE A 191 4.35 -12.09 5.48
N PRO A 192 5.06 -12.48 4.39
CA PRO A 192 4.86 -13.78 3.75
C PRO A 192 5.05 -14.94 4.74
N ARG A 193 6.20 -14.97 5.43
CA ARG A 193 6.52 -16.01 6.41
C ARG A 193 5.53 -16.04 7.58
N MET A 194 5.13 -14.86 8.09
CA MET A 194 4.16 -14.78 9.18
C MET A 194 2.79 -15.29 8.75
N LEU A 195 2.38 -15.00 7.52
CA LEU A 195 1.11 -15.44 6.98
C LEU A 195 1.09 -16.96 6.75
N ASP A 196 2.17 -17.54 6.22
CA ASP A 196 2.33 -18.99 6.07
C ASP A 196 2.22 -19.69 7.43
N THR A 197 2.94 -19.17 8.43
CA THR A 197 2.90 -19.68 9.80
C THR A 197 1.50 -19.56 10.40
N ALA A 198 0.81 -18.43 10.17
CA ALA A 198 -0.51 -18.18 10.73
C ALA A 198 -1.58 -19.09 10.13
N LEU A 199 -1.49 -19.39 8.83
CA LEU A 199 -2.46 -20.20 8.09
C LEU A 199 -2.16 -21.71 8.10
N ALA A 200 -1.02 -22.14 8.64
CA ALA A 200 -0.68 -23.54 8.75
C ALA A 200 -1.74 -24.32 9.58
N ILE A 201 -2.40 -25.29 8.94
CA ILE A 201 -3.48 -26.11 9.51
C ILE A 201 -2.95 -27.01 10.65
N ILE A 202 -1.72 -27.52 10.50
CA ILE A 202 -1.05 -28.36 11.49
C ILE A 202 0.14 -27.56 12.04
N PRO A 203 0.16 -27.21 13.34
CA PRO A 203 1.30 -26.55 13.95
C PRO A 203 2.57 -27.40 13.76
N GLY A 204 3.55 -26.88 13.03
CA GLY A 204 4.84 -27.54 12.79
C GLY A 204 5.00 -28.26 11.44
N GLU A 205 3.97 -28.29 10.60
CA GLU A 205 4.17 -28.61 9.19
C GLU A 205 4.63 -27.36 8.44
N ASP A 206 5.92 -27.30 8.13
CA ASP A 206 6.48 -26.27 7.27
C ASP A 206 6.03 -26.53 5.84
N TYR A 207 5.04 -25.77 5.36
CA TYR A 207 4.66 -25.76 3.94
C TYR A 207 5.84 -25.36 3.04
N THR A 208 6.84 -24.68 3.59
CA THR A 208 8.11 -24.35 2.93
C THR A 208 8.97 -25.59 2.62
N ALA A 209 8.67 -26.75 3.23
CA ALA A 209 9.35 -28.01 2.91
C ALA A 209 8.78 -28.71 1.66
N ILE A 210 7.65 -28.24 1.13
CA ILE A 210 7.10 -28.74 -0.13
C ILE A 210 7.96 -28.15 -1.25
N SER A 211 8.45 -28.99 -2.17
CA SER A 211 9.24 -28.53 -3.31
C SER A 211 8.41 -27.63 -4.22
N GLU A 212 9.02 -26.56 -4.76
CA GLU A 212 8.37 -25.62 -5.69
C GLU A 212 7.68 -26.35 -6.85
N ASP A 213 8.31 -27.40 -7.39
CA ASP A 213 7.74 -28.24 -8.47
C ASP A 213 6.37 -28.83 -8.10
N ARG A 214 6.22 -29.25 -6.84
CA ARG A 214 4.97 -29.87 -6.35
C ARG A 214 3.91 -28.81 -6.06
N MET A 215 4.31 -27.65 -5.54
CA MET A 215 3.39 -26.52 -5.39
C MET A 215 2.84 -26.07 -6.74
N MET A 216 3.69 -26.03 -7.78
CA MET A 216 3.25 -25.72 -9.15
C MET A 216 2.34 -26.81 -9.73
N GLU A 217 2.66 -28.09 -9.52
CA GLU A 217 1.81 -29.21 -9.97
C GLU A 217 0.42 -29.15 -9.33
N ASP A 218 0.37 -28.87 -8.02
CA ASP A 218 -0.86 -28.81 -7.23
C ASP A 218 -1.60 -27.45 -7.36
N ASN A 219 -1.06 -26.49 -8.11
CA ASN A 219 -1.55 -25.11 -8.24
C ASN A 219 -1.78 -24.40 -6.89
N VAL A 220 -0.89 -24.67 -5.92
CA VAL A 220 -0.92 -24.02 -4.61
C VAL A 220 -0.32 -22.62 -4.75
N ALA A 221 -1.13 -21.59 -4.56
CA ALA A 221 -0.68 -20.21 -4.57
C ALA A 221 0.00 -19.85 -3.23
N ASP A 222 1.07 -19.06 -3.30
CA ASP A 222 1.71 -18.50 -2.11
C ASP A 222 0.72 -17.65 -1.30
N ALA A 223 0.79 -17.74 0.03
CA ALA A 223 -0.15 -17.03 0.89
C ALA A 223 -0.08 -15.51 0.66
N ALA A 224 1.12 -14.99 0.35
CA ALA A 224 1.35 -13.58 0.02
C ALA A 224 0.61 -13.11 -1.24
N ASP A 225 0.38 -14.00 -2.21
CA ASP A 225 -0.30 -13.69 -3.48
C ASP A 225 -1.82 -13.73 -3.38
N THR A 226 -2.35 -14.35 -2.33
CA THR A 226 -3.79 -14.40 -2.05
C THR A 226 -4.37 -13.01 -1.74
N PHE A 227 -5.70 -12.92 -1.72
CA PHE A 227 -6.39 -11.70 -1.29
C PHE A 227 -5.96 -11.25 0.11
N ILE A 228 -5.78 -12.19 1.05
CA ILE A 228 -5.36 -11.90 2.43
C ILE A 228 -3.94 -11.33 2.43
N GLY A 229 -3.01 -11.96 1.71
CA GLY A 229 -1.63 -11.48 1.59
C GLY A 229 -1.56 -10.05 1.08
N ARG A 230 -2.27 -9.75 -0.01
CA ARG A 230 -2.34 -8.37 -0.57
C ARG A 230 -2.97 -7.36 0.40
N GLN A 231 -3.98 -7.76 1.17
CA GLN A 231 -4.56 -6.90 2.21
C GLN A 231 -3.55 -6.60 3.32
N CYS A 232 -2.79 -7.59 3.79
CA CYS A 232 -1.73 -7.40 4.77
C CYS A 232 -0.66 -6.42 4.27
N THR A 233 -0.16 -6.62 3.05
CA THR A 233 0.89 -5.79 2.45
C THR A 233 0.42 -4.35 2.19
N GLY A 234 -0.79 -4.19 1.66
CA GLY A 234 -1.40 -2.87 1.45
C GLY A 234 -1.66 -2.15 2.77
N LEU A 235 -2.12 -2.86 3.81
CA LEU A 235 -2.29 -2.31 5.15
C LEU A 235 -0.96 -1.86 5.76
N ALA A 236 0.10 -2.66 5.64
CA ALA A 236 1.42 -2.31 6.13
C ALA A 236 1.95 -1.02 5.48
N THR A 237 1.78 -0.88 4.16
CA THR A 237 2.12 0.36 3.44
C THR A 237 1.34 1.56 3.96
N ARG A 238 0.03 1.40 4.23
CA ARG A 238 -0.82 2.46 4.80
C ARG A 238 -0.42 2.82 6.23
N CYS A 239 -0.06 1.84 7.06
CA CYS A 239 0.43 2.08 8.42
C CYS A 239 1.70 2.92 8.42
N LEU A 240 2.62 2.66 7.49
CA LEU A 240 3.85 3.44 7.35
C LEU A 240 3.63 4.89 6.91
N GLN A 241 2.43 5.28 6.46
CA GLN A 241 2.08 6.69 6.24
C GLN A 241 2.05 7.48 7.56
N SER A 242 1.74 6.83 8.68
CA SER A 242 1.69 7.43 10.00
C SER A 242 3.09 7.50 10.61
N TYR A 243 3.52 8.70 11.03
CA TYR A 243 4.81 8.90 11.68
C TYR A 243 4.94 8.09 12.97
N GLY A 244 3.87 8.02 13.78
CA GLY A 244 3.87 7.31 15.06
C GLY A 244 4.14 5.82 14.86
N ILE A 245 3.31 5.16 14.05
CA ILE A 245 3.44 3.74 13.76
C ILE A 245 4.82 3.41 13.18
N ALA A 246 5.26 4.20 12.18
CA ALA A 246 6.51 3.93 11.48
C ALA A 246 7.79 4.16 12.32
N THR A 247 7.71 4.94 13.40
CA THR A 247 8.89 5.32 14.21
C THR A 247 8.97 4.56 15.53
N TYR A 248 7.83 4.21 16.13
CA TYR A 248 7.79 3.60 17.46
C TYR A 248 7.85 2.07 17.45
N TYR A 249 7.36 1.43 16.38
CA TYR A 249 7.34 -0.03 16.29
C TYR A 249 8.36 -0.53 15.27
N ASP A 250 8.96 -1.68 15.55
CA ASP A 250 9.83 -2.35 14.61
C ASP A 250 9.03 -3.03 13.47
N ALA A 251 9.72 -3.30 12.35
CA ALA A 251 9.09 -3.87 11.16
C ALA A 251 8.41 -5.23 11.42
N ARG A 252 8.98 -6.05 12.32
CA ARG A 252 8.44 -7.36 12.68
C ARG A 252 7.15 -7.24 13.46
N THR A 253 7.09 -6.39 14.49
CA THR A 253 5.86 -6.17 15.28
C THR A 253 4.76 -5.56 14.41
N LEU A 254 5.10 -4.61 13.55
CA LEU A 254 4.16 -4.03 12.59
C LEU A 254 3.60 -5.09 11.62
N ALA A 255 4.45 -5.95 11.05
CA ALA A 255 4.02 -7.04 10.19
C ALA A 255 3.07 -8.02 10.89
N CYS A 256 3.43 -8.45 12.11
CA CYS A 256 2.61 -9.34 12.92
C CYS A 256 1.25 -8.71 13.25
N GLY A 257 1.24 -7.42 13.58
CA GLY A 257 0.03 -6.65 13.82
C GLY A 257 -0.87 -6.57 12.59
N CYS A 258 -0.31 -6.31 11.40
CA CYS A 258 -1.06 -6.28 10.15
C CYS A 258 -1.72 -7.63 9.84
N VAL A 259 -0.95 -8.73 9.96
CA VAL A 259 -1.46 -10.09 9.75
C VAL A 259 -2.57 -10.41 10.76
N GLY A 260 -2.36 -10.13 12.04
CA GLY A 260 -3.33 -10.40 13.10
C GLY A 260 -4.66 -9.66 12.89
N VAL A 261 -4.61 -8.37 12.53
CA VAL A 261 -5.81 -7.55 12.27
C VAL A 261 -6.57 -8.08 11.06
N VAL A 262 -5.88 -8.38 9.94
CA VAL A 262 -6.55 -8.86 8.72
C VAL A 262 -7.20 -10.23 8.96
N LEU A 263 -6.51 -11.15 9.65
CA LEU A 263 -7.04 -12.49 9.94
C LEU A 263 -8.20 -12.45 10.95
N ASP A 264 -8.18 -11.56 11.95
CA ASP A 264 -9.30 -11.41 12.87
C ASP A 264 -10.54 -10.85 12.16
N VAL A 265 -10.36 -9.83 11.31
CA VAL A 265 -11.46 -9.28 10.50
C VAL A 265 -12.02 -10.33 9.53
N ALA A 266 -11.17 -11.21 9.00
CA ALA A 266 -11.60 -12.34 8.18
C ALA A 266 -12.28 -13.47 8.97
N GLY A 267 -12.27 -13.41 10.31
CA GLY A 267 -12.85 -14.43 11.19
C GLY A 267 -12.01 -15.71 11.31
N ILE A 268 -10.74 -15.68 10.88
CA ILE A 268 -9.86 -16.86 10.85
C ILE A 268 -9.22 -17.14 12.22
N MET A 269 -8.98 -16.10 13.02
CA MET A 269 -8.33 -16.22 14.35
C MET A 269 -9.23 -16.85 15.45
N ALA A 270 -10.38 -17.41 15.10
CA ALA A 270 -11.36 -17.92 16.06
C ALA A 270 -10.93 -19.27 16.66
N GLY A 271 -10.18 -19.26 17.76
CA GLY A 271 -9.98 -20.46 18.58
C GLY A 271 -8.71 -20.49 19.43
N GLU A 272 -7.64 -19.87 18.94
CA GLU A 272 -6.38 -19.74 19.66
C GLU A 272 -6.38 -18.43 20.49
N GLY A 273 -5.83 -18.47 21.71
CA GLY A 273 -5.64 -17.25 22.48
C GLY A 273 -4.59 -16.35 21.82
N MET A 274 -4.83 -15.03 21.80
CA MET A 274 -3.96 -14.05 21.12
C MET A 274 -2.48 -14.19 21.52
N VAL A 275 -2.18 -14.39 22.80
CA VAL A 275 -0.80 -14.56 23.28
C VAL A 275 -0.12 -15.75 22.61
N ARG A 276 -0.78 -16.92 22.59
CA ARG A 276 -0.23 -18.13 21.96
C ARG A 276 -0.06 -17.96 20.45
N TRP A 277 -1.03 -17.29 19.81
CA TRP A 277 -0.95 -16.99 18.39
C TRP A 277 0.25 -16.10 18.07
N VAL A 278 0.51 -15.05 18.86
CA VAL A 278 1.67 -14.17 18.69
C VAL A 278 2.97 -14.91 18.94
N GLU A 279 3.08 -15.70 20.01
CA GLU A 279 4.28 -16.50 20.28
C GLU A 279 4.61 -17.45 19.11
N ARG A 280 3.57 -17.99 18.47
CA ARG A 280 3.68 -18.90 17.32
C ARG A 280 4.07 -18.17 16.04
N VAL A 281 3.37 -17.08 15.70
CA VAL A 281 3.51 -16.37 14.42
C VAL A 281 4.62 -15.31 14.47
N GLY A 282 4.60 -14.48 15.50
CA GLY A 282 5.57 -13.43 15.76
C GLY A 282 6.91 -13.97 16.27
N GLY A 283 6.90 -15.11 16.97
CA GLY A 283 8.06 -15.68 17.65
C GLY A 283 8.28 -15.09 19.05
N ARG A 284 9.23 -15.67 19.81
CA ARG A 284 9.46 -15.31 21.23
C ARG A 284 10.09 -13.93 21.45
N ASP A 285 10.68 -13.33 20.42
CA ASP A 285 11.35 -12.03 20.54
C ASP A 285 10.36 -10.85 20.43
N LEU A 286 9.10 -11.12 20.14
CA LEU A 286 8.09 -10.08 19.93
C LEU A 286 7.52 -9.64 21.28
N ASP A 287 7.65 -8.35 21.60
CA ASP A 287 7.08 -7.79 22.82
C ASP A 287 5.55 -7.75 22.74
N MET A 288 4.90 -8.40 23.70
CA MET A 288 3.44 -8.48 23.79
C MET A 288 2.79 -7.14 24.14
N GLU A 289 3.50 -6.21 24.76
CA GLU A 289 3.01 -4.86 25.01
C GLU A 289 2.98 -4.07 23.69
N ASP A 290 4.11 -3.98 22.99
CA ASP A 290 4.21 -3.33 21.69
C ASP A 290 3.23 -3.91 20.67
N PHE A 291 3.03 -5.23 20.68
CA PHE A 291 2.03 -5.87 19.82
C PHE A 291 0.60 -5.38 20.08
N ARG A 292 0.21 -5.22 21.34
CA ARG A 292 -1.15 -4.81 21.69
C ARG A 292 -1.39 -3.36 21.27
N ASP A 293 -0.39 -2.51 21.50
CA ASP A 293 -0.46 -1.10 21.15
C ASP A 293 -0.48 -0.92 19.64
N VAL A 294 0.40 -1.62 18.90
CA VAL A 294 0.42 -1.53 17.44
C VAL A 294 -0.88 -2.04 16.82
N VAL A 295 -1.47 -3.13 17.35
CA VAL A 295 -2.73 -3.68 16.82
C VAL A 295 -3.86 -2.67 16.99
N GLN A 296 -3.90 -1.93 18.09
CA GLN A 296 -4.87 -0.88 18.31
C GLN A 296 -4.72 0.24 17.26
N GLU A 297 -3.50 0.68 16.99
CA GLU A 297 -3.21 1.70 15.97
C GLU A 297 -3.53 1.22 14.55
N ILE A 298 -3.10 0.00 14.19
CA ILE A 298 -3.37 -0.62 12.88
C ILE A 298 -4.87 -0.78 12.67
N THR A 299 -5.62 -1.18 13.70
CA THR A 299 -7.08 -1.31 13.62
C THR A 299 -7.73 0.04 13.27
N ALA A 300 -7.23 1.14 13.85
CA ALA A 300 -7.70 2.48 13.51
C ALA A 300 -7.39 2.84 12.04
N VAL A 301 -6.22 2.46 11.53
CA VAL A 301 -5.86 2.65 10.11
C VAL A 301 -6.73 1.80 9.19
N TYR A 302 -6.99 0.55 9.55
CA TYR A 302 -7.77 -0.41 8.75
C TYR A 302 -9.21 0.08 8.52
N PHE A 303 -9.90 0.45 9.61
CA PHE A 303 -11.29 0.92 9.55
C PHE A 303 -11.43 2.43 9.23
N GLY A 304 -10.32 3.16 9.19
CA GLY A 304 -10.28 4.61 9.04
C GLY A 304 -10.71 5.38 10.31
N GLU A 305 -10.46 6.68 10.31
CA GLU A 305 -10.65 7.59 11.46
C GLU A 305 -12.10 7.59 12.04
N GLY A 306 -13.09 7.19 11.24
CA GLY A 306 -14.49 7.09 11.64
C GLY A 306 -14.91 5.72 12.21
N GLY A 307 -14.25 4.64 11.81
CA GLY A 307 -14.67 3.26 12.14
C GLY A 307 -13.97 2.65 13.35
N GLY A 308 -12.76 3.10 13.68
CA GLY A 308 -11.89 2.46 14.67
C GLY A 308 -12.42 2.48 16.12
N ARG A 309 -13.06 3.57 16.57
CA ARG A 309 -13.42 3.71 18.00
C ARG A 309 -14.41 2.66 18.51
N ARG A 310 -15.36 2.25 17.66
CA ARG A 310 -16.37 1.24 18.04
C ARG A 310 -15.79 -0.18 17.98
N TRP A 311 -14.86 -0.42 17.05
CA TRP A 311 -14.15 -1.69 16.92
C TRP A 311 -13.08 -1.88 18.00
N CYS A 312 -12.31 -0.86 18.37
CA CYS A 312 -11.33 -0.98 19.46
C CYS A 312 -12.01 -1.41 20.77
N LEU A 313 -13.19 -0.89 21.11
CA LEU A 313 -13.94 -1.31 22.29
C LEU A 313 -14.41 -2.77 22.24
N LEU A 314 -14.86 -3.25 21.07
CA LEU A 314 -15.33 -4.62 20.89
C LEU A 314 -14.16 -5.62 20.83
N TYR A 315 -13.09 -5.24 20.11
CA TYR A 315 -11.87 -6.02 19.96
C TYR A 315 -11.13 -6.15 21.30
N TRP A 316 -11.00 -5.05 22.06
CA TRP A 316 -10.42 -5.09 23.41
C TRP A 316 -11.23 -5.97 24.35
N ARG A 317 -12.58 -5.91 24.27
CA ARG A 317 -13.43 -6.83 25.03
C ARG A 317 -13.20 -8.29 24.68
N ARG A 318 -12.97 -8.60 23.40
CA ARG A 318 -12.69 -9.95 22.92
C ARG A 318 -11.32 -10.45 23.37
N ILE A 319 -10.29 -9.60 23.29
CA ILE A 319 -8.92 -9.94 23.71
C ILE A 319 -8.82 -10.15 25.22
N VAL A 320 -9.32 -9.20 26.00
CA VAL A 320 -9.03 -9.19 27.44
C VAL A 320 -9.98 -10.07 28.22
N TYR A 321 -11.22 -10.23 27.77
CA TYR A 321 -12.21 -11.03 28.50
C TYR A 321 -12.48 -12.41 27.87
N GLY A 322 -11.79 -12.78 26.78
CA GLY A 322 -11.99 -14.09 26.13
C GLY A 322 -13.45 -14.34 25.74
N PHE A 323 -14.20 -13.27 25.44
CA PHE A 323 -15.65 -13.34 25.27
C PHE A 323 -15.99 -14.10 23.97
N ARG A 324 -16.60 -15.28 24.11
CA ARG A 324 -16.94 -16.19 23.00
C ARG A 324 -18.25 -15.87 22.28
N GLU A 325 -19.01 -14.88 22.72
CA GLU A 325 -20.32 -14.58 22.15
C GLU A 325 -20.30 -13.28 21.35
N ILE A 326 -20.40 -13.41 20.02
CA ILE A 326 -20.65 -12.29 19.10
C ILE A 326 -22.17 -12.11 19.01
N PRO A 327 -22.75 -10.95 19.36
CA PRO A 327 -24.09 -10.63 18.89
C PRO A 327 -24.01 -10.43 17.38
N VAL A 328 -24.61 -11.35 16.63
CA VAL A 328 -24.77 -11.25 15.18
C VAL A 328 -25.45 -9.91 14.89
N LEU A 329 -24.68 -8.96 14.38
CA LEU A 329 -25.20 -7.68 13.89
C LEU A 329 -25.96 -7.98 12.60
N VAL A 330 -27.21 -8.38 12.75
CA VAL A 330 -28.19 -8.41 11.68
C VAL A 330 -28.30 -6.97 11.17
N LYS A 331 -27.69 -6.70 10.02
CA LYS A 331 -28.01 -5.49 9.24
C LYS A 331 -29.49 -5.59 8.88
N GLY A 332 -30.32 -4.87 9.62
CA GLY A 332 -31.69 -4.57 9.20
C GLY A 332 -31.63 -3.84 7.85
N GLY A 333 -32.45 -4.31 6.91
CA GLY A 333 -32.59 -3.77 5.57
C GLY A 333 -33.23 -2.39 5.51
#